data_AF-A0A284S828-F1
#
_entry.id   AF-A0A284S828-F1
#
_cell.length_a   1.000
_cell.length_b   1.000
_cell.length_c   1.000
_cell.angle_alpha   90.00
_cell.angle_beta   90.00
_cell.angle_gamma   90.00
#
_symmetry.space_group_name_H-M   'P 1'
#
loop_
_entity.id
_entity.type
_entity.pdbx_description
1 polymer ?
#
loop_
_entity_poly.entity_id
_entity_poly.type
_entity_poly.pdbx_seq_one_letter_code
_entity_poly.pdbx_strand_id
1 'polypeptide(L)'
;MANSIISQYTQFPIQKLPTELLAEILSYLTVTEIKPLSLTCTTLNNDCFPFVFRNLSLHRNHHRATKFIVDFKDRTPAVPCLRKLTLNELNEDISKEILPWSTLVRSAKIDGGPLGNLTILPSLKLLQVLELMNMATQSRSDYFGVLSTIPPSVKALRLRNNTFLHHLPFPHLVTRKIEVERLRIDSATDLSPLLENDSPISFCSLCAASLRHPEPQDLRNLIQRSPRLVDLTIYIRDSGQGHAAPVQFPIRRLKHLQIFAWSGEPSILTQILLEEPSDTPRALETLFLTIPICWIMSPTREWDDVASALSQHRFPRLSSLDIKIVASSPINSPSRMYDFKRWVAGFNTRNAGRLCINIVGLNRRGYVDGQWS
;
A
#
# COMPACT_ATOMS: atom_id res chain seq x y z
N MET A 1 58.13 -29.17 -40.01
CA MET A 1 56.92 -29.12 -40.87
C MET A 1 55.81 -29.82 -40.12
N ALA A 2 54.60 -29.31 -39.87
CA ALA A 2 54.00 -28.00 -40.07
C ALA A 2 52.78 -27.87 -39.12
N ASN A 3 52.67 -26.68 -38.53
CA ASN A 3 51.49 -25.92 -38.11
C ASN A 3 50.34 -26.56 -37.31
N SER A 4 50.29 -26.10 -36.06
CA SER A 4 49.11 -25.61 -35.34
C SER A 4 47.91 -25.18 -36.18
N ILE A 5 46.71 -25.63 -35.78
CA ILE A 5 45.47 -24.84 -35.90
C ILE A 5 44.70 -24.96 -34.58
N ILE A 6 44.76 -23.89 -33.80
CA ILE A 6 43.81 -23.58 -32.74
C ILE A 6 42.71 -22.71 -33.37
N SER A 7 41.45 -22.97 -32.97
CA SER A 7 40.33 -22.01 -32.92
C SER A 7 39.69 -21.55 -34.24
N GLN A 8 38.37 -21.68 -34.34
CA GLN A 8 37.41 -20.56 -34.37
C GLN A 8 36.02 -21.05 -34.84
N TYR A 9 34.97 -20.41 -34.32
CA TYR A 9 33.56 -20.50 -34.74
C TYR A 9 32.63 -21.55 -34.11
N THR A 10 32.28 -21.30 -32.85
CA THR A 10 30.85 -21.25 -32.49
C THR A 10 30.56 -19.94 -31.76
N GLN A 11 30.81 -18.82 -32.43
CA GLN A 11 30.20 -17.55 -32.01
C GLN A 11 28.73 -17.62 -32.39
N PHE A 12 27.85 -17.69 -31.39
CA PHE A 12 26.42 -17.60 -31.62
C PHE A 12 26.12 -16.27 -32.34
N PRO A 13 25.26 -16.24 -33.38
CA PRO A 13 24.95 -15.02 -34.13
C PRO A 13 24.53 -13.85 -33.23
N ILE A 14 23.90 -14.16 -32.10
CA ILE A 14 23.43 -13.21 -31.10
C ILE A 14 24.58 -12.45 -30.40
N GLN A 15 25.79 -13.01 -30.35
CA GLN A 15 26.98 -12.35 -29.79
C GLN A 15 27.57 -11.29 -30.71
N LYS A 16 27.15 -11.24 -31.98
CA LYS A 16 27.55 -10.22 -32.95
C LYS A 16 26.64 -9.00 -32.94
N LEU A 17 25.55 -9.04 -32.17
CA LEU A 17 24.66 -7.89 -32.03
C LEU A 17 25.34 -6.79 -31.22
N PRO A 18 25.12 -5.51 -31.57
CA PRO A 18 25.47 -4.40 -30.69
C PRO A 18 24.84 -4.59 -29.31
N THR A 19 25.58 -4.23 -28.26
CA THR A 19 25.14 -4.36 -26.87
C THR A 19 23.80 -3.69 -26.59
N GLU A 20 23.52 -2.57 -27.28
CA GLU A 20 22.27 -1.82 -27.17
C GLU A 20 21.09 -2.63 -27.71
N LEU A 21 21.26 -3.28 -28.85
CA LEU A 21 20.23 -4.05 -29.54
C LEU A 21 19.97 -5.36 -28.79
N LEU A 22 21.02 -5.99 -28.25
CA LEU A 22 20.89 -7.13 -27.36
C LEU A 22 20.14 -6.76 -26.07
N ALA A 23 20.48 -5.62 -25.45
CA ALA A 23 19.80 -5.13 -24.26
C ALA A 23 18.32 -4.82 -24.51
N GLU A 24 17.99 -4.27 -25.67
CA GLU A 24 16.62 -4.04 -26.10
C GLU A 24 15.87 -5.38 -26.27
N ILE A 25 16.42 -6.36 -26.97
CA ILE A 25 15.83 -7.70 -27.10
C ILE A 25 15.59 -8.33 -25.73
N LEU A 26 16.60 -8.34 -24.85
CA LEU A 26 16.50 -8.90 -23.50
C LEU A 26 15.46 -8.17 -22.65
N SER A 27 15.15 -6.90 -22.94
CA SER A 27 14.12 -6.15 -22.22
C SER A 27 12.68 -6.63 -22.49
N TYR A 28 12.46 -7.30 -23.63
CA TYR A 28 11.17 -7.90 -24.01
C TYR A 28 11.01 -9.35 -23.54
N LEU A 29 12.09 -9.99 -23.07
CA LEU A 29 12.06 -11.38 -22.62
C LEU A 29 11.79 -11.50 -21.11
N THR A 30 11.16 -12.60 -20.72
CA THR A 30 10.95 -12.96 -19.32
C THR A 30 12.21 -13.58 -18.72
N VAL A 31 12.34 -13.55 -17.39
CA VAL A 31 13.47 -14.19 -16.68
C VAL A 31 13.58 -15.69 -17.02
N THR A 32 12.45 -16.36 -17.25
CA THR A 32 12.42 -17.78 -17.63
C THR A 32 13.03 -18.02 -19.02
N GLU A 33 12.87 -17.09 -19.94
CA GLU A 33 13.44 -17.15 -21.30
C GLU A 33 14.91 -16.71 -21.33
N ILE A 34 15.28 -15.73 -20.48
CA ILE A 34 16.65 -15.21 -20.39
C ILE A 34 17.59 -16.22 -19.71
N LYS A 35 17.09 -17.02 -18.76
CA LYS A 35 17.92 -17.98 -18.02
C LYS A 35 18.64 -19.00 -18.93
N PRO A 36 17.96 -19.71 -19.85
CA PRO A 36 18.64 -20.58 -20.81
C PRO A 36 19.70 -19.85 -21.63
N LEU A 37 19.41 -18.64 -22.11
CA LEU A 37 20.36 -17.81 -22.86
C LEU A 37 21.62 -17.53 -22.03
N SER A 38 21.45 -17.17 -20.76
CA SER A 38 22.56 -16.90 -19.84
C SER A 38 23.47 -18.12 -19.58
N LEU A 39 23.01 -19.34 -19.86
CA LEU A 39 23.77 -20.59 -19.65
C LEU A 39 24.50 -21.06 -20.92
N THR A 40 24.26 -20.42 -22.08
CA THR A 40 24.87 -20.82 -23.35
C THR A 40 26.36 -20.49 -23.44
N CYS A 41 26.78 -19.32 -22.96
CA CYS A 41 28.19 -18.93 -22.89
C CYS A 41 28.42 -17.85 -21.82
N THR A 42 29.68 -17.58 -21.50
CA THR A 42 30.09 -16.57 -20.51
C THR A 42 29.73 -15.14 -20.91
N THR A 43 29.84 -14.78 -22.20
CA THR A 43 29.44 -13.46 -22.70
C THR A 43 27.95 -13.21 -22.48
N LEU A 44 27.11 -14.16 -22.93
CA LEU A 44 25.67 -14.07 -22.72
C LEU A 44 25.28 -14.19 -21.25
N ASN A 45 26.04 -14.94 -20.44
CA ASN A 45 25.86 -14.94 -18.99
C ASN A 45 25.98 -13.51 -18.44
N ASN A 46 27.03 -12.79 -18.81
CA ASN A 46 27.28 -11.42 -18.37
C ASN A 46 26.23 -10.43 -18.90
N ASP A 47 25.86 -10.53 -20.18
CA ASP A 47 24.88 -9.62 -20.80
C ASP A 47 23.46 -9.84 -20.28
N CYS A 48 23.09 -11.10 -20.02
CA CYS A 48 21.79 -11.47 -19.46
C CYS A 48 21.69 -11.17 -17.96
N PHE A 49 22.83 -11.09 -17.25
CA PHE A 49 22.87 -10.99 -15.80
C PHE A 49 22.03 -9.82 -15.25
N PRO A 50 22.15 -8.57 -15.76
CA PRO A 50 21.34 -7.45 -15.29
C PRO A 50 19.83 -7.69 -15.41
N PHE A 51 19.39 -8.46 -16.40
CA PHE A 51 17.99 -8.72 -16.67
C PHE A 51 17.43 -9.83 -15.79
N VAL A 52 18.21 -10.88 -15.54
CA VAL A 52 17.83 -11.95 -14.60
C VAL A 52 17.68 -11.41 -13.18
N PHE A 53 18.58 -10.50 -12.77
CA PHE A 53 18.63 -9.99 -11.40
C PHE A 53 17.90 -8.66 -11.22
N ARG A 54 17.17 -8.16 -12.22
CA ARG A 54 16.44 -6.88 -12.14
C ARG A 54 15.51 -6.77 -10.92
N ASN A 55 15.02 -7.91 -10.43
CA ASN A 55 14.26 -8.02 -9.19
C ASN A 55 14.95 -9.00 -8.24
N LEU A 56 15.37 -8.51 -7.07
CA LEU A 56 16.00 -9.33 -6.04
C LEU A 56 15.05 -9.54 -4.87
N SER A 57 14.83 -10.79 -4.49
CA SER A 57 14.07 -11.17 -3.30
C SER A 57 14.87 -12.16 -2.45
N LEU A 58 15.20 -11.76 -1.22
CA LEU A 58 15.95 -12.55 -0.27
C LEU A 58 15.09 -12.82 0.97
N HIS A 59 15.10 -14.07 1.44
CA HIS A 59 14.24 -14.55 2.51
C HIS A 59 15.03 -15.34 3.56
N ARG A 60 14.65 -15.20 4.83
CA ARG A 60 15.21 -15.94 5.97
C ARG A 60 15.37 -17.45 5.76
N ASN A 61 14.30 -18.07 5.27
CA ASN A 61 14.18 -19.53 5.16
C ASN A 61 14.99 -20.12 3.99
N HIS A 62 15.69 -19.28 3.24
CA HIS A 62 16.62 -19.73 2.24
C HIS A 62 18.04 -19.50 2.76
N HIS A 63 18.77 -20.57 3.05
CA HIS A 63 20.25 -20.58 3.15
C HIS A 63 20.95 -19.93 1.94
N ARG A 64 20.17 -19.54 0.92
CA ARG A 64 20.58 -18.78 -0.25
C ARG A 64 20.90 -17.32 0.00
N ALA A 65 20.50 -16.65 1.08
CA ALA A 65 20.90 -15.24 1.25
C ALA A 65 22.44 -15.13 1.42
N THR A 66 23.00 -15.91 2.35
CA THR A 66 24.44 -16.01 2.59
C THR A 66 25.16 -16.60 1.39
N LYS A 67 24.59 -17.63 0.75
CA LYS A 67 25.17 -18.23 -0.47
C LYS A 67 25.12 -17.29 -1.68
N PHE A 68 24.03 -16.53 -1.86
CA PHE A 68 23.91 -15.49 -2.88
C PHE A 68 25.01 -14.44 -2.67
N ILE A 69 25.17 -13.95 -1.45
CA ILE A 69 26.23 -12.99 -1.15
C ILE A 69 27.61 -13.57 -1.49
N VAL A 70 27.90 -14.81 -1.11
CA VAL A 70 29.18 -15.48 -1.45
C VAL A 70 29.35 -15.65 -2.95
N ASP A 71 28.32 -16.15 -3.66
CA ASP A 71 28.35 -16.41 -5.10
C ASP A 71 28.47 -15.11 -5.94
N PHE A 72 28.03 -13.98 -5.37
CA PHE A 72 28.00 -12.67 -6.04
C PHE A 72 28.98 -11.64 -5.49
N LYS A 73 29.71 -11.92 -4.41
CA LYS A 73 30.66 -10.98 -3.79
C LYS A 73 31.71 -10.45 -4.77
N ASP A 74 32.15 -11.31 -5.68
CA ASP A 74 33.16 -10.98 -6.70
C ASP A 74 32.55 -10.62 -8.06
N ARG A 75 31.22 -10.56 -8.15
CA ARG A 75 30.45 -10.20 -9.35
C ARG A 75 29.80 -8.83 -9.21
N THR A 76 30.56 -7.86 -8.69
CA THR A 76 30.17 -6.45 -8.74
C THR A 76 29.74 -6.13 -10.16
N PRO A 77 28.51 -5.66 -10.38
CA PRO A 77 28.01 -5.53 -11.73
C PRO A 77 28.77 -4.35 -12.35
N ALA A 78 29.14 -4.45 -13.62
CA ALA A 78 29.70 -3.30 -14.33
C ALA A 78 28.71 -2.12 -14.35
N VAL A 79 27.41 -2.43 -14.32
CA VAL A 79 26.33 -1.45 -14.25
C VAL A 79 25.29 -1.91 -13.22
N PRO A 80 24.87 -1.05 -12.26
CA PRO A 80 23.80 -1.38 -11.33
C PRO A 80 22.53 -1.79 -12.07
N CYS A 81 21.86 -2.85 -11.61
CA CYS A 81 20.78 -3.48 -12.36
C CYS A 81 19.47 -3.66 -11.58
N LEU A 82 19.50 -3.65 -10.25
CA LEU A 82 18.31 -3.86 -9.44
C LEU A 82 17.32 -2.72 -9.62
N ARG A 83 16.06 -3.07 -9.88
CA ARG A 83 14.92 -2.16 -9.94
C ARG A 83 13.95 -2.40 -8.80
N LYS A 84 13.85 -3.64 -8.33
CA LYS A 84 13.06 -4.03 -7.16
C LYS A 84 13.90 -4.81 -6.17
N LEU A 85 13.80 -4.46 -4.90
CA LEU A 85 14.47 -5.11 -3.79
C LEU A 85 13.44 -5.60 -2.77
N THR A 86 13.50 -6.86 -2.38
CA THR A 86 12.70 -7.42 -1.28
C THR A 86 13.61 -8.13 -0.30
N LEU A 87 13.70 -7.64 0.92
CA LEU A 87 14.41 -8.24 2.04
C LEU A 87 13.37 -8.73 3.05
N ASN A 88 13.34 -10.03 3.32
CA ASN A 88 12.31 -10.63 4.16
C ASN A 88 12.91 -11.48 5.28
N GLU A 89 12.78 -10.98 6.50
CA GLU A 89 13.17 -11.55 7.78
C GLU A 89 14.63 -12.01 7.82
N LEU A 90 15.53 -11.32 7.10
CA LEU A 90 16.94 -11.69 7.07
C LEU A 90 17.52 -11.65 8.49
N ASN A 91 18.37 -12.62 8.83
CA ASN A 91 19.05 -12.62 10.12
C ASN A 91 20.32 -11.74 10.10
N GLU A 92 20.81 -11.40 8.91
CA GLU A 92 22.08 -10.73 8.67
C GLU A 92 21.84 -9.35 8.04
N ASP A 93 22.74 -8.41 8.33
CA ASP A 93 22.84 -7.15 7.60
C ASP A 93 23.65 -7.40 6.33
N ILE A 94 23.00 -7.15 5.19
CA ILE A 94 23.55 -7.39 3.86
C ILE A 94 23.62 -6.10 3.04
N SER A 95 23.33 -4.95 3.68
CA SER A 95 23.16 -3.66 3.03
C SER A 95 24.38 -3.24 2.21
N LYS A 96 25.58 -3.46 2.76
CA LYS A 96 26.86 -3.12 2.13
C LYS A 96 27.14 -3.98 0.92
N GLU A 97 26.83 -5.26 1.04
CA GLU A 97 26.99 -6.24 -0.01
C GLU A 97 26.09 -5.85 -1.16
N ILE A 98 24.78 -5.66 -0.93
CA ILE A 98 23.83 -5.44 -2.03
C ILE A 98 23.91 -4.02 -2.67
N LEU A 99 24.57 -3.07 -2.00
CA LEU A 99 24.62 -1.67 -2.40
C LEU A 99 25.09 -1.42 -3.85
N PRO A 100 26.16 -2.06 -4.37
CA PRO A 100 26.66 -1.81 -5.72
C PRO A 100 25.62 -2.12 -6.81
N TRP A 101 24.71 -3.05 -6.56
CA TRP A 101 23.64 -3.40 -7.51
C TRP A 101 22.39 -2.51 -7.35
N SER A 102 22.26 -1.77 -6.25
CA SER A 102 20.97 -1.23 -5.78
C SER A 102 20.67 0.21 -6.15
N THR A 103 21.62 0.98 -6.70
CA THR A 103 21.43 2.42 -6.94
C THR A 103 20.30 2.77 -7.93
N LEU A 104 19.84 1.78 -8.72
CA LEU A 104 18.74 1.92 -9.67
C LEU A 104 17.37 1.42 -9.15
N VAL A 105 17.29 1.02 -7.88
CA VAL A 105 16.08 0.51 -7.25
C VAL A 105 15.02 1.60 -7.20
N ARG A 106 13.81 1.26 -7.68
CA ARG A 106 12.62 2.12 -7.65
C ARG A 106 11.57 1.64 -6.65
N SER A 107 11.61 0.36 -6.28
CA SER A 107 10.70 -0.25 -5.31
C SER A 107 11.47 -1.11 -4.33
N ALA A 108 11.32 -0.86 -3.04
CA ALA A 108 11.93 -1.66 -1.98
C ALA A 108 10.86 -2.13 -0.98
N LYS A 109 10.97 -3.38 -0.56
CA LYS A 109 10.21 -3.96 0.54
C LYS A 109 11.21 -4.53 1.56
N ILE A 110 11.12 -4.08 2.81
CA ILE A 110 11.95 -4.56 3.91
C ILE A 110 11.01 -5.00 5.03
N ASP A 111 11.06 -6.29 5.34
CA ASP A 111 10.11 -6.98 6.20
C ASP A 111 10.89 -7.67 7.32
N GLY A 112 10.96 -7.05 8.50
CA GLY A 112 11.76 -7.53 9.63
C GLY A 112 13.27 -7.56 9.36
N GLY A 113 13.99 -8.28 10.24
CA GLY A 113 15.45 -8.42 10.20
C GLY A 113 16.21 -7.28 10.90
N PRO A 114 17.56 -7.29 10.84
CA PRO A 114 18.38 -6.29 11.50
C PRO A 114 18.20 -4.92 10.85
N LEU A 115 18.11 -3.87 11.68
CA LEU A 115 17.98 -2.48 11.24
C LEU A 115 19.14 -2.03 10.34
N GLY A 116 20.30 -2.71 10.40
CA GLY A 116 21.43 -2.47 9.50
C GLY A 116 21.06 -2.57 8.01
N ASN A 117 20.09 -3.41 7.64
CA ASN A 117 19.59 -3.51 6.27
C ASN A 117 18.96 -2.21 5.75
N LEU A 118 18.53 -1.32 6.64
CA LEU A 118 17.94 -0.02 6.30
C LEU A 118 19.00 1.03 5.96
N THR A 119 20.27 0.79 6.29
CA THR A 119 21.37 1.72 5.97
C THR A 119 21.61 1.88 4.47
N ILE A 120 21.04 0.99 3.65
CA ILE A 120 21.04 1.13 2.20
C ILE A 120 20.13 2.26 1.71
N LEU A 121 19.07 2.60 2.46
CA LEU A 121 18.00 3.49 2.01
C LEU A 121 18.53 4.84 1.50
N PRO A 122 19.42 5.57 2.21
CA PRO A 122 19.97 6.84 1.71
C PRO A 122 20.63 6.77 0.33
N SER A 123 21.14 5.60 -0.05
CA SER A 123 21.82 5.39 -1.33
C SER A 123 20.85 5.11 -2.49
N LEU A 124 19.59 4.79 -2.20
CA LEU A 124 18.57 4.47 -3.20
C LEU A 124 17.90 5.74 -3.75
N LYS A 125 18.69 6.58 -4.42
CA LYS A 125 18.25 7.92 -4.91
C LYS A 125 17.06 7.90 -5.88
N LEU A 126 16.77 6.76 -6.50
CA LEU A 126 15.65 6.58 -7.43
C LEU A 126 14.45 5.85 -6.80
N LEU A 127 14.49 5.58 -5.50
CA LEU A 127 13.44 4.85 -4.80
C LEU A 127 12.15 5.66 -4.78
N GLN A 128 11.07 5.12 -5.35
CA GLN A 128 9.75 5.76 -5.42
C GLN A 128 8.73 5.11 -4.49
N VAL A 129 8.85 3.79 -4.29
CA VAL A 129 7.94 2.99 -3.47
C VAL A 129 8.73 2.27 -2.38
N LEU A 130 8.35 2.47 -1.13
CA LEU A 130 8.95 1.82 0.02
C LEU A 130 7.89 1.13 0.88
N GLU A 131 8.10 -0.14 1.20
CA GLU A 131 7.32 -0.89 2.18
C GLU A 131 8.23 -1.28 3.35
N LEU A 132 7.91 -0.81 4.56
CA LEU A 132 8.57 -1.19 5.81
C LEU A 132 7.59 -1.97 6.68
N MET A 133 7.95 -3.19 7.02
CA MET A 133 7.07 -4.12 7.71
C MET A 133 7.79 -4.80 8.88
N ASN A 134 7.06 -5.07 9.96
CA ASN A 134 7.52 -5.85 11.11
C ASN A 134 8.87 -5.37 11.67
N MET A 135 9.13 -4.05 11.64
CA MET A 135 10.36 -3.49 12.19
C MET A 135 10.24 -3.37 13.70
N ALA A 136 11.20 -3.98 14.41
CA ALA A 136 11.32 -3.84 15.86
C ALA A 136 12.47 -2.89 16.17
N THR A 137 12.15 -1.70 16.69
CA THR A 137 13.16 -0.76 17.20
C THR A 137 13.14 -0.72 18.73
N GLN A 138 14.24 -0.32 19.36
CA GLN A 138 14.27 -0.25 20.82
C GLN A 138 13.44 0.92 21.33
N SER A 139 13.54 2.06 20.66
CA SER A 139 12.81 3.28 21.00
C SER A 139 12.05 3.85 19.81
N ARG A 140 11.10 4.73 20.12
CA ARG A 140 10.48 5.62 19.12
C ARG A 140 11.51 6.48 18.39
N SER A 141 12.58 6.87 19.08
CA SER A 141 13.63 7.69 18.50
C SER A 141 14.35 6.97 17.36
N ASP A 142 14.67 5.70 17.57
CA ASP A 142 15.31 4.86 16.55
C ASP A 142 14.40 4.69 15.33
N TYR A 143 13.10 4.55 15.55
CA TYR A 143 12.11 4.46 14.48
C TYR A 143 12.07 5.73 13.63
N PHE A 144 12.05 6.92 14.24
CA PHE A 144 12.12 8.17 13.48
C PHE A 144 13.49 8.39 12.84
N GLY A 145 14.57 7.92 13.48
CA GLY A 145 15.91 7.91 12.88
C GLY A 145 15.91 7.11 11.57
N VAL A 146 15.34 5.91 11.57
CA VAL A 146 15.13 5.10 10.37
C VAL A 146 14.31 5.85 9.32
N LEU A 147 13.15 6.37 9.70
CA LEU A 147 12.29 7.08 8.75
C LEU A 147 12.99 8.31 8.15
N SER A 148 13.81 9.02 8.92
CA SER A 148 14.58 10.18 8.44
C SER A 148 15.62 9.84 7.35
N THR A 149 16.02 8.57 7.26
CA THR A 149 16.97 8.08 6.26
C THR A 149 16.32 7.78 4.90
N ILE A 150 14.98 7.79 4.83
CA ILE A 150 14.24 7.52 3.60
C ILE A 150 14.56 8.62 2.56
N PRO A 151 14.91 8.23 1.32
CA PRO A 151 15.16 9.18 0.25
C PRO A 151 13.96 10.10 -0.04
N PRO A 152 14.20 11.38 -0.38
CA PRO A 152 13.14 12.33 -0.76
C PRO A 152 12.41 11.95 -2.06
N SER A 153 12.97 11.02 -2.85
CA SER A 153 12.34 10.49 -4.05
C SER A 153 11.14 9.59 -3.76
N VAL A 154 10.99 9.12 -2.51
CA VAL A 154 9.89 8.21 -2.13
C VAL A 154 8.57 8.97 -2.13
N LYS A 155 7.66 8.52 -2.99
CA LYS A 155 6.30 9.09 -3.13
C LYS A 155 5.24 8.19 -2.54
N ALA A 156 5.47 6.87 -2.51
CA ALA A 156 4.56 5.90 -1.91
C ALA A 156 5.23 5.18 -0.75
N LEU A 157 4.68 5.34 0.45
CA LEU A 157 5.16 4.70 1.67
C LEU A 157 4.09 3.78 2.23
N ARG A 158 4.49 2.55 2.56
CA ARG A 158 3.68 1.59 3.29
C ARG A 158 4.35 1.19 4.58
N LEU A 159 3.60 1.24 5.67
CA LEU A 159 4.04 0.85 7.01
C LEU A 159 3.10 -0.22 7.55
N ARG A 160 3.68 -1.26 8.16
CA ARG A 160 2.89 -2.33 8.78
C ARG A 160 3.59 -2.93 9.98
N ASN A 161 2.89 -2.99 11.10
CA ASN A 161 3.29 -3.75 12.29
C ASN A 161 4.69 -3.35 12.79
N ASN A 162 5.08 -2.08 12.66
CA ASN A 162 6.33 -1.64 13.27
C ASN A 162 6.07 -1.36 14.75
N THR A 163 7.01 -1.78 15.59
CA THR A 163 6.89 -1.73 17.03
C THR A 163 8.14 -1.16 17.66
N PHE A 164 7.97 -0.52 18.81
CA PHE A 164 9.06 -0.02 19.63
C PHE A 164 8.75 -0.22 21.10
N LEU A 165 9.77 -0.55 21.90
CA LEU A 165 9.62 -0.93 23.30
C LEU A 165 9.48 0.28 24.23
N HIS A 166 10.14 1.40 23.91
CA HIS A 166 10.19 2.57 24.78
C HIS A 166 9.64 3.84 24.11
N HIS A 167 8.76 4.54 24.85
CA HIS A 167 8.12 5.80 24.47
C HIS A 167 8.87 7.04 24.97
N LEU A 168 10.20 6.98 25.06
CA LEU A 168 10.96 8.11 25.58
C LEU A 168 10.81 9.35 24.65
N PRO A 169 10.62 10.55 25.22
CA PRO A 169 10.56 11.79 24.46
C PRO A 169 11.91 12.13 23.82
N PHE A 170 11.81 12.86 22.71
CA PHE A 170 12.90 13.17 21.80
C PHE A 170 13.66 14.44 22.28
N PRO A 171 15.00 14.50 22.18
CA PRO A 171 15.75 15.76 22.30
C PRO A 171 16.30 16.29 20.97
N HIS A 172 16.08 15.65 19.82
CA HIS A 172 16.69 16.02 18.53
C HIS A 172 15.70 16.68 17.54
N LEU A 173 16.05 17.83 16.97
CA LEU A 173 15.24 18.40 15.90
C LEU A 173 15.33 17.54 14.64
N VAL A 174 14.19 17.09 14.10
CA VAL A 174 14.15 16.55 12.74
C VAL A 174 14.37 17.70 11.76
N THR A 175 15.54 17.73 11.13
CA THR A 175 15.96 18.81 10.22
C THR A 175 15.32 18.71 8.83
N ARG A 176 14.80 17.55 8.45
CA ARG A 176 14.21 17.32 7.12
C ARG A 176 12.98 16.42 7.20
N LYS A 177 11.85 16.92 6.70
CA LYS A 177 10.62 16.12 6.53
C LYS A 177 10.53 15.55 5.13
N ILE A 178 10.10 14.31 5.02
CA ILE A 178 9.85 13.60 3.76
C ILE A 178 8.42 13.86 3.32
N GLU A 179 8.24 14.22 2.05
CA GLU A 179 6.94 14.49 1.46
C GLU A 179 6.41 13.27 0.70
N VAL A 180 5.51 12.54 1.34
CA VAL A 180 4.84 11.39 0.74
C VAL A 180 3.56 11.82 0.03
N GLU A 181 3.29 11.25 -1.14
CA GLU A 181 2.05 11.47 -1.90
C GLU A 181 1.02 10.38 -1.60
N ARG A 182 1.49 9.16 -1.35
CA ARG A 182 0.66 7.99 -1.04
C ARG A 182 1.12 7.33 0.26
N LEU A 183 0.19 7.14 1.19
CA LEU A 183 0.45 6.50 2.48
C LEU A 183 -0.45 5.29 2.66
N ARG A 184 0.14 4.16 3.05
CA ARG A 184 -0.62 2.99 3.47
C ARG A 184 -0.15 2.53 4.84
N ILE A 185 -1.09 2.46 5.78
CA ILE A 185 -0.84 2.00 7.14
C ILE A 185 -1.73 0.81 7.42
N ASP A 186 -1.10 -0.35 7.63
CA ASP A 186 -1.80 -1.61 7.85
C ASP A 186 -1.98 -1.93 9.36
N SER A 187 -1.43 -1.12 10.28
CA SER A 187 -1.62 -1.23 11.74
C SER A 187 -1.85 0.13 12.39
N ALA A 188 -2.80 0.23 13.33
CA ALA A 188 -3.05 1.46 14.10
C ALA A 188 -1.79 1.96 14.83
N THR A 189 -0.94 1.05 15.29
CA THR A 189 0.31 1.37 16.01
C THR A 189 1.30 2.20 15.20
N ASP A 190 1.22 2.14 13.87
CA ASP A 190 2.09 2.91 12.99
C ASP A 190 1.59 4.35 12.77
N LEU A 191 0.28 4.61 12.91
CA LEU A 191 -0.31 5.91 12.54
C LEU A 191 -0.08 6.99 13.62
N SER A 192 -0.42 6.70 14.87
CA SER A 192 -0.38 7.68 15.96
C SER A 192 0.99 8.36 16.11
N PRO A 193 2.13 7.63 16.07
CA PRO A 193 3.45 8.26 16.17
C PRO A 193 3.73 9.23 15.02
N LEU A 194 3.26 8.94 13.81
CA LEU A 194 3.52 9.77 12.63
C LEU A 194 2.74 11.09 12.65
N LEU A 195 1.68 11.17 13.45
CA LEU A 195 0.85 12.37 13.62
C LEU A 195 1.39 13.32 14.68
N GLU A 196 2.48 12.99 15.35
CA GLU A 196 3.17 13.90 16.27
C GLU A 196 3.92 15.02 15.51
N ASN A 197 4.32 16.08 16.22
CA ASN A 197 4.97 17.24 15.60
C ASN A 197 6.39 16.93 15.08
N ASP A 198 7.09 16.03 15.78
CA ASP A 198 8.46 15.62 15.52
C ASP A 198 8.56 14.50 14.47
N SER A 199 7.43 14.11 13.87
CA SER A 199 7.41 13.11 12.81
C SER A 199 8.27 13.57 11.62
N PRO A 200 9.14 12.68 11.09
CA PRO A 200 9.92 12.97 9.89
C PRO A 200 9.08 12.93 8.60
N ILE A 201 7.79 12.63 8.69
CA ILE A 201 6.88 12.62 7.54
C ILE A 201 6.07 13.92 7.52
N SER A 202 6.08 14.59 6.37
CA SER A 202 5.19 15.69 6.05
C SER A 202 3.98 15.19 5.28
N PHE A 203 2.78 15.58 5.72
CA PHE A 203 1.53 15.23 5.05
C PHE A 203 1.03 16.30 4.07
N CYS A 204 1.76 17.40 3.88
CA CYS A 204 1.36 18.50 3.01
C CYS A 204 1.13 18.07 1.54
N SER A 205 1.89 17.08 1.08
CA SER A 205 1.83 16.53 -0.29
C SER A 205 0.97 15.27 -0.40
N LEU A 206 0.39 14.77 0.71
CA LEU A 206 -0.39 13.54 0.74
C LEU A 206 -1.68 13.71 -0.07
N CYS A 207 -1.85 12.91 -1.13
CA CYS A 207 -3.03 12.90 -1.97
C CYS A 207 -3.88 11.63 -1.80
N ALA A 208 -3.26 10.51 -1.41
CA ALA A 208 -3.97 9.26 -1.17
C ALA A 208 -3.54 8.57 0.14
N ALA A 209 -4.50 8.08 0.92
CA ALA A 209 -4.25 7.33 2.15
C ALA A 209 -5.08 6.05 2.24
N SER A 210 -4.48 4.97 2.74
CA SER A 210 -5.17 3.71 3.07
C SER A 210 -4.84 3.31 4.50
N LEU A 211 -5.83 3.32 5.38
CA LEU A 211 -5.64 3.14 6.83
C LEU A 211 -6.42 1.92 7.33
N ARG A 212 -5.75 1.06 8.08
CA ARG A 212 -6.37 -0.09 8.72
C ARG A 212 -6.59 0.15 10.21
N HIS A 213 -7.86 0.17 10.58
CA HIS A 213 -8.37 0.36 11.95
C HIS A 213 -7.84 1.65 12.60
N PRO A 214 -7.93 2.83 11.92
CA PRO A 214 -7.45 4.07 12.52
C PRO A 214 -8.36 4.48 13.68
N GLU A 215 -7.75 5.00 14.75
CA GLU A 215 -8.50 5.68 15.80
C GLU A 215 -9.16 6.96 15.24
N PRO A 216 -10.38 7.32 15.69
CA PRO A 216 -11.09 8.50 15.19
C PRO A 216 -10.28 9.79 15.27
N GLN A 217 -9.56 10.00 16.38
CA GLN A 217 -8.75 11.20 16.58
C GLN A 217 -7.53 11.23 15.63
N ASP A 218 -6.91 10.08 15.37
CA ASP A 218 -5.78 9.98 14.45
C ASP A 218 -6.21 10.24 13.01
N LEU A 219 -7.35 9.68 12.61
CA LEU A 219 -7.92 9.94 11.30
C LEU A 219 -8.25 11.44 11.12
N ARG A 220 -8.84 12.09 12.12
CA ARG A 220 -9.10 13.54 12.10
C ARG A 220 -7.80 14.34 11.96
N ASN A 221 -6.80 14.03 12.77
CA ASN A 221 -5.49 14.68 12.74
C ASN A 221 -4.82 14.52 11.36
N LEU A 222 -4.89 13.32 10.77
CA LEU A 222 -4.35 13.07 9.42
C LEU A 222 -5.02 13.96 8.38
N ILE A 223 -6.36 13.98 8.34
CA ILE A 223 -7.10 14.76 7.34
C ILE A 223 -6.80 16.26 7.49
N GLN A 224 -6.75 16.78 8.72
CA GLN A 224 -6.42 18.18 8.98
C GLN A 224 -5.00 18.55 8.53
N ARG A 225 -4.03 17.63 8.70
CA ARG A 225 -2.64 17.83 8.29
C ARG A 225 -2.39 17.56 6.80
N SER A 226 -3.39 17.03 6.08
CA SER A 226 -3.26 16.59 4.68
C SER A 226 -4.13 17.44 3.75
N PRO A 227 -3.75 18.71 3.47
CA PRO A 227 -4.58 19.63 2.70
C PRO A 227 -4.86 19.18 1.26
N ARG A 228 -4.05 18.26 0.71
CA ARG A 228 -4.16 17.74 -0.66
C ARG A 228 -4.82 16.36 -0.74
N LEU A 229 -5.30 15.81 0.38
CA LEU A 229 -5.89 14.48 0.41
C LEU A 229 -7.19 14.45 -0.40
N VAL A 230 -7.23 13.61 -1.43
CA VAL A 230 -8.38 13.43 -2.33
C VAL A 230 -8.91 12.00 -2.29
N ASP A 231 -8.04 11.02 -2.03
CA ASP A 231 -8.38 9.60 -1.97
C ASP A 231 -8.17 9.04 -0.56
N LEU A 232 -9.20 8.43 0.01
CA LEU A 232 -9.12 7.83 1.33
C LEU A 232 -9.78 6.45 1.37
N THR A 233 -9.02 5.45 1.80
CA THR A 233 -9.52 4.11 2.10
C THR A 233 -9.39 3.82 3.59
N ILE A 234 -10.47 3.38 4.22
CA ILE A 234 -10.54 3.08 5.65
C ILE A 234 -11.02 1.65 5.83
N TYR A 235 -10.28 0.86 6.61
CA TYR A 235 -10.74 -0.46 7.06
C TYR A 235 -11.16 -0.37 8.52
N ILE A 236 -12.44 -0.55 8.78
CA ILE A 236 -13.03 -0.46 10.11
C ILE A 236 -13.12 -1.86 10.71
N ARG A 237 -12.76 -1.95 11.99
CA ARG A 237 -13.07 -3.09 12.84
C ARG A 237 -13.54 -2.54 14.17
N ASP A 238 -14.55 -3.19 14.71
CA ASP A 238 -15.10 -2.88 16.02
C ASP A 238 -14.00 -2.99 17.09
N SER A 239 -13.59 -1.86 17.66
CA SER A 239 -12.91 -1.84 18.94
C SER A 239 -14.02 -1.93 19.97
N GLY A 240 -14.12 -3.04 20.72
CA GLY A 240 -15.13 -3.23 21.76
C GLY A 240 -15.03 -2.25 22.96
N GLN A 241 -14.38 -1.10 22.77
CA GLN A 241 -14.33 0.00 23.71
C GLN A 241 -15.47 0.98 23.40
N GLY A 242 -16.36 1.13 24.37
CA GLY A 242 -17.62 1.83 24.25
C GLY A 242 -17.53 3.27 23.73
N HIS A 243 -18.63 3.67 23.08
CA HIS A 243 -19.04 5.02 22.68
C HIS A 243 -17.97 6.10 22.85
N ALA A 244 -16.97 6.10 21.97
CA ALA A 244 -16.20 7.31 21.72
C ALA A 244 -17.17 8.40 21.23
N ALA A 245 -17.05 9.61 21.78
CA ALA A 245 -17.85 10.76 21.39
C ALA A 245 -17.85 10.92 19.86
N PRO A 246 -18.94 11.42 19.24
CA PRO A 246 -19.01 11.60 17.80
C PRO A 246 -17.87 12.53 17.34
N VAL A 247 -16.83 11.94 16.73
CA VAL A 247 -15.75 12.71 16.12
C VAL A 247 -16.16 13.01 14.69
N GLN A 248 -16.40 14.27 14.39
CA GLN A 248 -16.71 14.70 13.04
C GLN A 248 -15.44 14.73 12.19
N PHE A 249 -15.54 14.24 10.96
CA PHE A 249 -14.41 14.13 10.04
C PHE A 249 -14.49 15.20 8.94
N PRO A 250 -13.45 16.03 8.75
CA PRO A 250 -13.45 17.08 7.74
C PRO A 250 -13.19 16.51 6.33
N ILE A 251 -14.16 15.81 5.76
CA ILE A 251 -14.03 15.12 4.45
C ILE A 251 -14.26 16.04 3.24
N ARG A 252 -14.29 17.36 3.43
CA ARG A 252 -14.70 18.36 2.43
C ARG A 252 -13.96 18.27 1.10
N ARG A 253 -12.67 17.90 1.14
CA ARG A 253 -11.77 17.86 -0.02
C ARG A 253 -11.66 16.48 -0.67
N LEU A 254 -12.16 15.44 0.00
CA LEU A 254 -12.11 14.08 -0.53
C LEU A 254 -13.01 13.98 -1.75
N LYS A 255 -12.46 13.40 -2.81
CA LYS A 255 -13.20 13.04 -4.02
C LYS A 255 -13.61 11.58 -3.99
N HIS A 256 -12.74 10.72 -3.45
CA HIS A 256 -12.94 9.29 -3.42
C HIS A 256 -12.81 8.76 -1.99
N LEU A 257 -13.87 8.15 -1.47
CA LEU A 257 -13.90 7.56 -0.15
C LEU A 257 -14.28 6.08 -0.26
N GLN A 258 -13.45 5.21 0.31
CA GLN A 258 -13.73 3.78 0.41
C GLN A 258 -13.73 3.36 1.87
N ILE A 259 -14.80 2.70 2.32
CA ILE A 259 -14.95 2.22 3.69
C ILE A 259 -15.18 0.72 3.65
N PHE A 260 -14.33 -0.04 4.33
CA PHE A 260 -14.43 -1.49 4.49
C PHE A 260 -14.75 -1.81 5.95
N ALA A 261 -16.01 -2.05 6.26
CA ALA A 261 -16.46 -2.53 7.55
C ALA A 261 -16.62 -4.06 7.52
N TRP A 262 -16.00 -4.73 8.49
CA TRP A 262 -16.10 -6.19 8.65
C TRP A 262 -16.93 -6.61 9.88
N SER A 263 -17.12 -5.69 10.83
CA SER A 263 -17.89 -5.84 12.07
C SER A 263 -18.21 -4.45 12.64
N GLY A 264 -19.01 -4.38 13.72
CA GLY A 264 -19.31 -3.14 14.44
C GLY A 264 -20.75 -2.66 14.24
N GLU A 265 -21.01 -1.39 14.57
CA GLU A 265 -22.30 -0.73 14.36
C GLU A 265 -22.28 0.24 13.17
N PRO A 266 -23.40 0.42 12.44
CA PRO A 266 -23.53 1.40 11.35
C PRO A 266 -23.27 2.86 11.78
N SER A 267 -23.39 3.17 13.07
CA SER A 267 -23.14 4.50 13.66
C SER A 267 -21.76 5.09 13.31
N ILE A 268 -20.76 4.28 12.99
CA ILE A 268 -19.47 4.81 12.52
C ILE A 268 -19.56 5.49 11.15
N LEU A 269 -20.46 5.03 10.28
CA LEU A 269 -20.69 5.68 8.98
C LEU A 269 -21.33 7.05 9.16
N THR A 270 -22.26 7.18 10.12
CA THR A 270 -22.87 8.48 10.40
C THR A 270 -21.84 9.45 10.95
N GLN A 271 -20.93 9.02 11.83
CA GLN A 271 -19.83 9.86 12.31
C GLN A 271 -18.91 10.34 11.16
N ILE A 272 -18.57 9.45 10.23
CA ILE A 272 -17.73 9.79 9.06
C ILE A 272 -18.44 10.74 8.10
N LEU A 273 -19.74 10.53 7.86
CA LEU A 273 -20.50 11.25 6.83
C LEU A 273 -21.20 12.52 7.36
N LEU A 274 -21.50 12.61 8.65
CA LEU A 274 -22.13 13.76 9.29
C LEU A 274 -21.08 14.73 9.86
N GLU A 275 -20.50 15.55 8.99
CA GLU A 275 -19.83 16.80 9.41
C GLU A 275 -20.86 17.91 9.70
N GLU A 276 -20.53 18.86 10.59
CA GLU A 276 -21.27 20.11 10.81
C GLU A 276 -21.61 20.84 9.49
N PRO A 277 -22.79 21.50 9.42
CA PRO A 277 -23.17 22.28 8.27
C PRO A 277 -22.16 23.40 8.04
N SER A 278 -21.62 23.47 6.83
CA SER A 278 -20.75 24.55 6.37
C SER A 278 -21.18 24.94 4.96
N ASP A 279 -21.12 26.23 4.65
CA ASP A 279 -21.54 26.79 3.36
C ASP A 279 -20.68 26.33 2.17
N THR A 280 -19.60 25.57 2.41
CA THR A 280 -18.74 25.05 1.33
C THR A 280 -19.24 23.70 0.82
N PRO A 281 -19.57 23.56 -0.47
CA PRO A 281 -20.07 22.30 -1.02
C PRO A 281 -18.98 21.21 -0.98
N ARG A 282 -19.37 20.00 -0.59
CA ARG A 282 -18.47 18.85 -0.47
C ARG A 282 -18.01 18.36 -1.86
N ALA A 283 -16.74 17.96 -1.96
CA ALA A 283 -16.11 17.53 -3.21
C ALA A 283 -16.30 16.04 -3.55
N LEU A 284 -16.95 15.26 -2.70
CA LEU A 284 -17.04 13.80 -2.86
C LEU A 284 -17.77 13.42 -4.16
N GLU A 285 -17.08 12.67 -5.01
CA GLU A 285 -17.54 12.20 -6.32
C GLU A 285 -17.94 10.72 -6.24
N THR A 286 -17.17 9.89 -5.54
CA THR A 286 -17.43 8.45 -5.40
C THR A 286 -17.35 7.98 -3.95
N LEU A 287 -18.34 7.18 -3.53
CA LEU A 287 -18.34 6.50 -2.24
C LEU A 287 -18.46 4.98 -2.46
N PHE A 288 -17.50 4.22 -1.94
CA PHE A 288 -17.53 2.76 -1.94
C PHE A 288 -17.65 2.24 -0.51
N LEU A 289 -18.69 1.47 -0.24
CA LEU A 289 -18.96 0.88 1.07
C LEU A 289 -18.92 -0.64 0.95
N THR A 290 -18.03 -1.31 1.68
CA THR A 290 -18.14 -2.75 1.94
C THR A 290 -18.60 -2.94 3.37
N ILE A 291 -19.76 -3.55 3.55
CA ILE A 291 -20.44 -3.68 4.86
C ILE A 291 -20.80 -5.13 5.16
N PRO A 292 -20.82 -5.54 6.44
CA PRO A 292 -21.27 -6.87 6.81
C PRO A 292 -22.79 -6.96 6.73
N ILE A 293 -23.30 -8.13 6.35
CA ILE A 293 -24.74 -8.36 6.21
C ILE A 293 -25.53 -8.11 7.50
N CYS A 294 -24.91 -8.24 8.67
CA CYS A 294 -25.58 -7.97 9.95
C CYS A 294 -26.06 -6.51 10.07
N TRP A 295 -25.39 -5.55 9.43
CA TRP A 295 -25.82 -4.14 9.41
C TRP A 295 -27.14 -3.96 8.66
N ILE A 296 -27.40 -4.84 7.70
CA ILE A 296 -28.64 -4.84 6.91
C ILE A 296 -29.74 -5.61 7.62
N MET A 297 -29.37 -6.70 8.29
CA MET A 297 -30.31 -7.57 8.99
C MET A 297 -30.92 -6.91 10.24
N SER A 298 -30.39 -5.77 10.68
CA SER A 298 -30.95 -4.98 11.77
C SER A 298 -31.08 -3.52 11.31
N PRO A 299 -32.11 -3.17 10.51
CA PRO A 299 -32.30 -1.81 10.05
C PRO A 299 -32.61 -0.90 11.25
N THR A 300 -31.57 -0.24 11.75
CA THR A 300 -31.62 0.78 12.79
C THR A 300 -31.97 2.14 12.16
N ARG A 301 -32.40 3.12 12.97
CA ARG A 301 -32.56 4.52 12.54
C ARG A 301 -31.29 5.09 11.87
N GLU A 302 -30.14 4.48 12.15
CA GLU A 302 -28.83 4.89 11.64
C GLU A 302 -28.75 4.82 10.10
N TRP A 303 -29.46 3.90 9.45
CA TRP A 303 -29.48 3.86 7.97
C TRP A 303 -30.30 5.00 7.37
N ASP A 304 -31.34 5.47 8.05
CA ASP A 304 -32.03 6.70 7.67
C ASP A 304 -31.14 7.93 7.90
N ASP A 305 -30.30 7.91 8.94
CA ASP A 305 -29.31 8.96 9.20
C ASP A 305 -28.20 8.97 8.14
N VAL A 306 -27.69 7.80 7.73
CA VAL A 306 -26.74 7.65 6.60
C VAL A 306 -27.39 8.14 5.30
N ALA A 307 -28.64 7.75 5.04
CA ALA A 307 -29.38 8.21 3.87
C ALA A 307 -29.51 9.74 3.84
N SER A 308 -29.82 10.33 5.00
CA SER A 308 -29.94 11.78 5.16
C SER A 308 -28.58 12.48 5.04
N ALA A 309 -27.51 11.87 5.57
CA ALA A 309 -26.14 12.37 5.45
C ALA A 309 -25.69 12.45 3.98
N LEU A 310 -26.05 11.45 3.19
CA LEU A 310 -25.72 11.32 1.77
C LEU A 310 -26.66 12.08 0.83
N SER A 311 -27.68 12.75 1.36
CA SER A 311 -28.66 13.49 0.55
C SER A 311 -28.00 14.56 -0.35
N GLN A 312 -28.66 14.84 -1.48
CA GLN A 312 -28.15 15.70 -2.56
C GLN A 312 -27.68 17.09 -2.10
N HIS A 313 -28.34 17.68 -1.09
CA HIS A 313 -27.95 18.98 -0.56
C HIS A 313 -26.56 18.98 0.09
N ARG A 314 -26.11 17.84 0.63
CA ARG A 314 -24.82 17.72 1.30
C ARG A 314 -23.70 17.30 0.37
N PHE A 315 -23.97 16.45 -0.61
CA PHE A 315 -22.98 15.94 -1.56
C PHE A 315 -23.39 16.19 -3.01
N PRO A 316 -23.37 17.47 -3.46
CA PRO A 316 -23.86 17.84 -4.79
C PRO A 316 -22.98 17.32 -5.94
N ARG A 317 -21.84 16.68 -5.66
CA ARG A 317 -20.94 16.07 -6.66
C ARG A 317 -20.94 14.54 -6.66
N LEU A 318 -21.63 13.90 -5.70
CA LEU A 318 -21.66 12.44 -5.63
C LEU A 318 -22.37 11.89 -6.87
N SER A 319 -21.67 11.05 -7.62
CA SER A 319 -22.17 10.43 -8.85
C SER A 319 -22.21 8.91 -8.76
N SER A 320 -21.33 8.30 -7.95
CA SER A 320 -21.29 6.85 -7.74
C SER A 320 -21.38 6.50 -6.26
N LEU A 321 -22.29 5.57 -5.93
CA LEU A 321 -22.39 4.94 -4.62
C LEU A 321 -22.40 3.42 -4.77
N ASP A 322 -21.27 2.79 -4.49
CA ASP A 322 -21.14 1.34 -4.62
C ASP A 322 -21.24 0.70 -3.24
N ILE A 323 -22.22 -0.20 -3.05
CA ILE A 323 -22.46 -0.88 -1.77
C ILE A 323 -22.25 -2.38 -1.94
N LYS A 324 -21.21 -2.90 -1.32
CA LYS A 324 -20.87 -4.31 -1.33
C LYS A 324 -21.24 -4.95 0.02
N ILE A 325 -22.03 -6.01 -0.04
CA ILE A 325 -22.53 -6.70 1.16
C ILE A 325 -21.76 -8.00 1.33
N VAL A 326 -21.15 -8.19 2.49
CA VAL A 326 -20.40 -9.41 2.80
C VAL A 326 -21.17 -10.26 3.80
N ALA A 327 -21.50 -11.49 3.41
CA ALA A 327 -22.16 -12.47 4.25
C ALA A 327 -21.16 -13.50 4.79
N SER A 328 -21.15 -13.68 6.11
CA SER A 328 -20.39 -14.74 6.79
C SER A 328 -21.11 -16.09 6.80
N SER A 329 -22.44 -16.09 6.60
CA SER A 329 -23.31 -17.28 6.63
C SER A 329 -24.42 -17.18 5.56
N PRO A 330 -24.97 -18.32 5.07
CA PRO A 330 -26.10 -18.31 4.14
C PRO A 330 -27.30 -17.55 4.70
N ILE A 331 -27.96 -16.79 3.82
CA ILE A 331 -29.03 -15.85 4.14
C ILE A 331 -30.32 -16.63 4.35
N ASN A 332 -30.76 -16.80 5.60
CA ASN A 332 -32.01 -17.50 5.92
C ASN A 332 -33.19 -16.57 6.30
N SER A 333 -33.13 -15.27 5.98
CA SER A 333 -34.21 -14.33 6.32
C SER A 333 -34.68 -13.49 5.12
N PRO A 334 -35.70 -13.95 4.38
CA PRO A 334 -36.28 -13.23 3.23
C PRO A 334 -36.90 -11.88 3.61
N SER A 335 -37.49 -11.76 4.82
CA SER A 335 -38.16 -10.55 5.29
C SER A 335 -37.20 -9.37 5.48
N ARG A 336 -36.01 -9.61 6.02
CA ARG A 336 -35.01 -8.54 6.25
C ARG A 336 -34.37 -8.06 4.95
N MET A 337 -34.29 -8.92 3.93
CA MET A 337 -33.86 -8.51 2.59
C MET A 337 -34.89 -7.58 1.93
N TYR A 338 -36.19 -7.79 2.20
CA TYR A 338 -37.25 -6.90 1.73
C TYR A 338 -37.13 -5.50 2.35
N ASP A 339 -36.85 -5.40 3.65
CA ASP A 339 -36.64 -4.11 4.32
C ASP A 339 -35.45 -3.34 3.75
N PHE A 340 -34.36 -4.03 3.43
CA PHE A 340 -33.21 -3.41 2.78
C PHE A 340 -33.53 -2.93 1.36
N LYS A 341 -34.21 -3.75 0.55
CA LYS A 341 -34.67 -3.34 -0.79
C LYS A 341 -35.58 -2.12 -0.71
N ARG A 342 -36.45 -2.07 0.30
CA ARG A 342 -37.31 -0.91 0.57
C ARG A 342 -36.50 0.33 0.96
N TRP A 343 -35.46 0.18 1.78
CA TRP A 343 -34.54 1.27 2.10
C TRP A 343 -33.79 1.77 0.86
N VAL A 344 -33.24 0.87 0.03
CA VAL A 344 -32.56 1.24 -1.23
C VAL A 344 -33.51 1.99 -2.17
N ALA A 345 -34.75 1.51 -2.31
CA ALA A 345 -35.77 2.19 -3.08
C ALA A 345 -36.08 3.60 -2.51
N GLY A 346 -36.22 3.72 -1.19
CA GLY A 346 -36.39 5.00 -0.50
C GLY A 346 -35.19 5.94 -0.61
N PHE A 347 -33.98 5.40 -0.65
CA PHE A 347 -32.75 6.17 -0.83
C PHE A 347 -32.63 6.69 -2.28
N ASN A 348 -32.95 5.84 -3.26
CA ASN A 348 -32.97 6.22 -4.68
C ASN A 348 -34.00 7.31 -4.98
N THR A 349 -35.19 7.24 -4.37
CA THR A 349 -36.20 8.31 -4.51
C THR A 349 -35.72 9.61 -3.88
N ARG A 350 -35.13 9.58 -2.67
CA ARG A 350 -34.54 10.76 -2.02
C ARG A 350 -33.39 11.40 -2.82
N ASN A 351 -32.69 10.61 -3.65
CA ASN A 351 -31.59 11.07 -4.50
C ASN A 351 -31.98 11.19 -5.98
N ALA A 352 -33.28 11.19 -6.30
CA ALA A 352 -33.83 11.38 -7.64
C ALA A 352 -33.18 10.52 -8.74
N GLY A 353 -32.73 9.30 -8.42
CA GLY A 353 -32.08 8.40 -9.38
C GLY A 353 -30.71 8.87 -9.90
N ARG A 354 -30.12 9.93 -9.32
CA ARG A 354 -28.82 10.48 -9.73
C ARG A 354 -27.65 9.54 -9.41
N LEU A 355 -27.80 8.73 -8.36
CA LEU A 355 -26.75 7.85 -7.88
C LEU A 355 -26.86 6.49 -8.55
N CYS A 356 -25.80 6.08 -9.23
CA CYS A 356 -25.63 4.69 -9.62
C CYS A 356 -25.36 3.88 -8.36
N ILE A 357 -26.31 3.02 -7.96
CA ILE A 357 -26.15 2.11 -6.83
C ILE A 357 -25.91 0.71 -7.33
N ASN A 358 -24.69 0.22 -7.16
CA ASN A 358 -24.36 -1.18 -7.42
C ASN A 358 -24.35 -1.94 -6.10
N ILE A 359 -25.17 -2.99 -6.03
CA ILE A 359 -25.25 -3.88 -4.86
C ILE A 359 -24.74 -5.26 -5.24
N VAL A 360 -23.61 -5.66 -4.62
CA VAL A 360 -23.01 -6.97 -4.84
C VAL A 360 -22.96 -7.75 -3.53
N GLY A 361 -23.61 -8.91 -3.50
CA GLY A 361 -23.53 -9.84 -2.39
C GLY A 361 -22.35 -10.79 -2.54
N LEU A 362 -21.47 -10.87 -1.53
CA LEU A 362 -20.41 -11.87 -1.46
C LEU A 362 -20.71 -12.90 -0.37
N ASN A 363 -20.67 -14.17 -0.73
CA ASN A 363 -20.58 -15.27 0.23
C ASN A 363 -19.11 -15.60 0.48
N ARG A 364 -18.69 -15.80 1.75
CA ARG A 364 -17.28 -16.14 2.08
C ARG A 364 -16.76 -17.44 1.44
N ARG A 365 -17.63 -18.24 0.82
CA ARG A 365 -17.26 -19.41 0.01
C ARG A 365 -17.54 -19.13 -1.47
N GLY A 366 -16.52 -18.67 -2.19
CA GLY A 366 -16.52 -18.65 -3.66
C GLY A 366 -17.17 -17.43 -4.30
N TYR A 367 -16.50 -16.93 -5.33
CA TYR A 367 -17.06 -16.07 -6.37
C TYR A 367 -18.42 -16.62 -6.80
N VAL A 368 -19.48 -15.91 -6.47
CA VAL A 368 -20.77 -16.06 -7.14
C VAL A 368 -21.14 -14.66 -7.59
N ASP A 369 -20.85 -14.38 -8.86
CA ASP A 369 -21.47 -13.27 -9.57
C ASP A 369 -22.97 -13.52 -9.60
N GLY A 370 -23.67 -12.92 -8.65
CA GLY A 370 -25.11 -12.69 -8.75
C GLY A 370 -25.30 -11.22 -9.04
N GLN A 371 -25.58 -10.87 -10.29
CA GLN A 371 -26.28 -9.62 -10.59
C GLN A 371 -27.66 -9.74 -9.96
N TRP A 372 -27.93 -8.94 -8.94
CA TRP A 372 -29.25 -8.86 -8.31
C TRP A 372 -29.99 -7.70 -8.97
N SER A 373 -30.83 -8.02 -9.96
CA SER A 373 -31.79 -7.12 -10.60
C SER A 373 -32.94 -6.72 -9.67
#